data_AF-A0A954GAJ2-F1
#
_entry.id   AF-A0A954GAJ2-F1
#
_cell.length_a   1.000
_cell.length_b   1.000
_cell.length_c   1.000
_cell.angle_alpha   90.00
_cell.angle_beta   90.00
_cell.angle_gamma   90.00
#
_symmetry.space_group_name_H-M   'P 1'
#
loop_
_entity.id
_entity.type
_entity.pdbx_description
1 polymer ?
#
loop_
_entity_poly.entity_id
_entity_poly.type
_entity_poly.pdbx_seq_one_letter_code
_entity_poly.pdbx_strand_id
1 'polypeptide(L)'
;QIMSQKPTLGLFLKTLKKDLIRKYCIMGLFGLILLAQFIFNRELDSISLAMLVLFTADANSEDRLIKALKLLTEKPTPQSEPETMETVIS
;
A
#
# COMPACT_ATOMS: atom_id res chain seq x y z
N GLN A 1 -4.74 -17.95 -26.58
CA GLN A 1 -3.48 -17.69 -25.84
C GLN A 1 -3.82 -16.90 -24.59
N ILE A 2 -3.86 -17.55 -23.42
CA ILE A 2 -4.06 -16.87 -22.14
C ILE A 2 -2.69 -16.30 -21.78
N MET A 3 -2.45 -15.02 -22.12
CA MET A 3 -1.26 -14.31 -21.66
C MET A 3 -1.25 -14.39 -20.12
N SER A 4 -0.30 -15.12 -19.57
CA SER A 4 -0.13 -15.26 -18.13
C SER A 4 -0.01 -13.86 -17.52
N GLN A 5 -1.06 -13.40 -16.85
CA GLN A 5 -1.17 -12.06 -16.26
C GLN A 5 -0.34 -11.93 -14.97
N LYS A 6 0.06 -13.08 -14.40
CA LYS A 6 0.82 -13.20 -13.15
C LYS A 6 2.19 -12.49 -13.15
N PRO A 7 3.08 -12.65 -14.16
CA PRO A 7 4.34 -11.92 -14.19
C PRO A 7 4.17 -10.41 -14.26
N THR A 8 3.12 -9.92 -14.93
CA THR A 8 2.84 -8.48 -15.10
C THR A 8 2.40 -7.83 -13.78
N LEU A 9 1.54 -8.49 -13.02
CA LEU A 9 1.00 -7.97 -11.76
C LEU A 9 2.07 -7.94 -10.64
N GLY A 10 2.95 -8.93 -10.60
CA GLY A 10 4.10 -8.93 -9.69
C GLY A 10 5.10 -7.81 -9.96
N LEU A 11 5.37 -7.52 -11.24
CA LEU A 11 6.26 -6.42 -11.65
C LEU A 11 5.62 -5.05 -11.34
N PHE A 12 4.31 -4.93 -11.56
CA PHE A 12 3.53 -3.74 -11.19
C PHE A 12 3.54 -3.47 -9.68
N LEU A 13 3.30 -4.49 -8.85
CA LEU A 13 3.39 -4.39 -7.39
C LEU A 13 4.79 -3.97 -6.91
N LYS A 14 5.85 -4.46 -7.56
CA LYS A 14 7.23 -4.08 -7.23
C LYS A 14 7.49 -2.60 -7.54
N THR A 15 7.01 -2.12 -8.68
CA THR A 15 7.12 -0.71 -9.06
C THR A 15 6.34 0.19 -8.13
N LEU A 16 5.07 -0.13 -7.84
CA LEU A 16 4.23 0.62 -6.90
C LEU A 16 4.86 0.74 -5.51
N LYS A 17 5.37 -0.37 -4.95
CA LYS A 17 6.06 -0.34 -3.65
C LYS A 17 7.29 0.57 -3.67
N LYS A 18 8.08 0.53 -4.74
CA LYS A 18 9.28 1.36 -4.88
C LYS A 18 8.92 2.84 -4.94
N ASP A 19 7.86 3.18 -5.66
CA ASP A 19 7.39 4.56 -5.76
C ASP A 19 6.82 5.06 -4.43
N LEU A 20 6.03 4.22 -3.74
CA LEU A 20 5.51 4.51 -2.41
C LEU A 20 6.61 4.81 -1.38
N ILE A 21 7.69 4.01 -1.37
CA ILE A 21 8.86 4.28 -0.50
C ILE A 21 9.47 5.64 -0.81
N ARG A 22 9.61 5.97 -2.10
CA ARG A 22 10.15 7.27 -2.52
C ARG A 22 9.25 8.41 -2.07
N LYS A 23 7.92 8.27 -2.19
CA LYS A 23 6.94 9.25 -1.70
C LYS A 23 7.07 9.45 -0.20
N TYR A 24 7.19 8.38 0.60
CA TYR A 24 7.41 8.49 2.03
C TYR A 24 8.72 9.21 2.39
N CYS A 25 9.81 8.96 1.66
CA CYS A 25 11.06 9.70 1.86
C CYS A 25 10.89 11.20 1.59
N ILE A 26 10.23 11.57 0.50
CA ILE A 26 9.96 12.97 0.15
C ILE A 26 9.06 13.61 1.21
N MET A 27 8.00 12.91 1.63
CA MET A 27 7.07 13.37 2.65
C MET A 27 7.76 13.57 4.01
N GLY A 28 8.66 12.67 4.39
CA GLY A 28 9.47 12.80 5.60
C GLY A 28 10.40 14.01 5.53
N LEU A 29 11.08 14.21 4.40
CA LEU A 29 11.93 15.40 4.19
C LEU A 29 11.10 16.70 4.26
N PHE A 30 9.93 16.70 3.64
CA PHE A 30 9.01 17.83 3.65
C PHE A 30 8.48 18.14 5.06
N GLY A 31 8.17 17.09 5.85
CA GLY A 31 7.81 17.24 7.26
C GLY A 31 8.93 17.85 8.11
N LEU A 32 10.19 17.48 7.86
CA LEU A 32 11.34 18.10 8.54
C LEU A 32 11.50 19.58 8.18
N ILE A 33 11.27 19.95 6.92
CA ILE A 33 11.29 21.35 6.48
C ILE A 33 10.19 22.15 7.18
N LEU A 34 8.97 21.60 7.27
CA LEU A 34 7.85 22.24 7.98
C LEU A 34 8.14 22.39 9.47
N LEU A 35 8.75 21.37 10.09
CA LEU A 35 9.19 21.43 11.48
C LEU A 35 10.25 22.53 11.69
N ALA A 36 11.22 22.64 10.79
CA ALA A 36 12.22 23.70 10.83
C ALA A 36 11.55 25.08 10.67
N GLN A 37 10.64 25.25 9.71
CA GLN A 37 9.88 26.49 9.55
C GLN A 37 9.13 26.88 10.83
N PHE A 38 8.47 25.91 11.46
CA PHE A 38 7.78 26.16 12.72
C PHE A 38 8.73 26.57 13.85
N ILE A 39 9.89 25.93 13.96
CA ILE A 39 10.88 26.26 15.01
C ILE A 39 11.48 27.65 14.80
N PHE A 40 11.88 27.99 13.57
CA PHE A 40 12.59 29.24 13.27
C PHE A 40 11.66 30.43 13.08
N ASN A 41 10.53 30.24 12.41
CA ASN A 41 9.60 31.33 12.07
C ASN A 41 8.38 31.39 12.98
N ARG A 42 8.12 30.35 13.81
CA ARG A 42 6.88 30.19 14.62
C ARG A 42 5.57 30.29 13.85
N GLU A 43 5.66 30.28 12.54
CA GLU A 43 4.55 30.29 11.60
C GLU A 43 4.68 29.06 10.72
N LEU A 44 3.53 28.44 10.45
CA LEU A 44 3.42 27.24 9.66
C LEU A 44 2.51 27.58 8.49
N ASP A 45 3.06 27.53 7.28
CA ASP A 45 2.31 27.87 6.08
C ASP A 45 1.18 26.84 5.87
N SER A 46 -0.05 27.35 5.86
CA SER A 46 -1.26 26.55 5.71
C SER A 46 -1.31 25.77 4.39
N ILE A 47 -0.71 26.33 3.32
CA ILE A 47 -0.65 25.67 2.00
C ILE A 47 0.29 24.47 2.08
N SER A 48 1.48 24.67 2.63
CA SER A 48 2.46 23.60 2.84
C SER A 48 1.90 22.49 3.74
N LEU A 49 1.16 22.83 4.79
CA LEU A 49 0.47 21.86 5.64
C LEU A 49 -0.61 21.08 4.87
N ALA A 50 -1.45 21.77 4.09
CA ALA A 50 -2.48 21.12 3.26
C ALA A 50 -1.85 20.18 2.23
N MET A 51 -0.75 20.57 1.60
CA MET A 51 0.00 19.73 0.67
C MET A 51 0.53 18.47 1.36
N LEU A 52 1.10 18.59 2.58
CA LEU A 52 1.55 17.42 3.35
C LEU A 52 0.40 16.44 3.62
N VAL A 53 -0.77 16.95 3.98
CA VAL A 53 -1.97 16.13 4.20
C VAL A 53 -2.40 15.41 2.92
N LEU A 54 -2.42 16.11 1.78
CA LEU A 54 -2.75 15.51 0.48
C LEU A 54 -1.76 14.42 0.08
N PHE A 55 -0.45 14.65 0.23
CA PHE A 55 0.58 13.64 -0.02
C PHE A 55 0.42 12.41 0.89
N THR A 56 0.03 12.61 2.15
CA THR A 56 -0.23 11.52 3.10
C THR A 56 -1.45 10.70 2.67
N ALA A 57 -2.52 11.36 2.23
CA ALA A 57 -3.72 10.69 1.75
C ALA A 57 -3.47 9.89 0.47
N ASP A 58 -2.66 10.42 -0.45
CA ASP A 58 -2.23 9.74 -1.67
C ASP A 58 -1.41 8.48 -1.36
N ALA A 59 -0.37 8.60 -0.52
CA ALA A 59 0.46 7.46 -0.10
C ALA A 59 -0.36 6.37 0.62
N ASN A 60 -1.32 6.76 1.46
CA ASN A 60 -2.21 5.81 2.14
C ASN A 60 -3.15 5.08 1.17
N SER A 61 -3.62 5.78 0.13
CA SER A 61 -4.46 5.19 -0.92
C SER A 61 -3.68 4.18 -1.76
N GLU A 62 -2.42 4.48 -2.10
CA GLU A 62 -1.51 3.54 -2.77
C GLU A 62 -1.18 2.32 -1.92
N ASP A 63 -0.93 2.48 -0.61
CA ASP A 63 -0.70 1.34 0.29
C ASP A 63 -1.93 0.42 0.36
N ARG A 64 -3.13 1.00 0.45
CA ARG A 64 -4.40 0.24 0.39
C ARG A 64 -4.56 -0.50 -0.94
N LEU A 65 -4.24 0.16 -2.06
CA LEU A 65 -4.27 -0.47 -3.38
C LEU A 65 -3.28 -1.65 -3.47
N ILE A 66 -2.05 -1.48 -2.99
CA ILE A 66 -1.03 -2.54 -2.94
C ILE A 66 -1.53 -3.73 -2.11
N LYS A 67 -2.16 -3.47 -0.95
CA LYS A 67 -2.74 -4.52 -0.09
C LYS A 67 -3.88 -5.26 -0.81
N ALA A 68 -4.80 -4.53 -1.43
CA ALA A 68 -5.90 -5.12 -2.19
C ALA A 68 -5.39 -5.99 -3.35
N LEU A 69 -4.40 -5.51 -4.11
CA LEU A 69 -3.80 -6.26 -5.21
C LEU A 69 -3.08 -7.53 -4.74
N LYS A 70 -2.42 -7.50 -3.58
CA LYS A 70 -1.84 -8.71 -2.98
C LYS A 70 -2.92 -9.74 -2.61
N LEU A 71 -4.01 -9.30 -1.97
CA LEU A 71 -5.12 -10.16 -1.60
C LEU A 71 -5.80 -10.82 -2.81
N LEU A 72 -5.89 -10.11 -3.94
CA LEU A 72 -6.41 -10.67 -5.20
C LEU A 72 -5.44 -11.68 -5.84
N THR A 73 -4.15 -11.62 -5.50
CA THR A 73 -3.09 -12.47 -6.09
C THR A 73 -2.84 -13.71 -5.24
N GLU A 74 -3.01 -13.63 -3.92
CA GLU A 74 -3.15 -14.80 -3.05
C GLU A 74 -4.47 -15.48 -3.41
N LYS A 75 -4.39 -16.60 -4.14
CA LYS A 75 -5.55 -17.49 -4.28
C LYS A 75 -6.10 -17.77 -2.88
N PRO A 76 -7.43 -17.82 -2.67
CA PRO A 76 -7.94 -18.44 -1.47
C PRO A 76 -7.29 -19.83 -1.40
N THR A 77 -6.53 -20.09 -0.34
CA THR A 77 -6.14 -21.44 0.02
C THR A 77 -7.40 -22.28 -0.14
N PRO A 78 -7.41 -23.34 -0.96
CA PRO A 78 -8.57 -24.20 -1.02
C PRO A 78 -8.86 -24.58 0.43
N GLN A 79 -9.94 -24.04 0.96
CA GLN A 79 -10.46 -24.38 2.26
C GLN A 79 -10.59 -25.88 2.19
N SER A 80 -9.76 -26.56 2.98
CA SER A 80 -9.59 -28.00 3.02
C SER A 80 -10.96 -28.65 2.82
N GLU A 81 -11.06 -29.53 1.82
CA GLU A 81 -12.27 -30.32 1.56
C GLU A 81 -12.87 -30.82 2.89
N PRO A 82 -14.21 -30.82 3.01
CA PRO A 82 -14.88 -31.27 4.22
C PRO A 82 -14.33 -32.65 4.57
N GLU A 83 -13.92 -32.85 5.82
CA GLU A 83 -13.52 -34.16 6.31
C GLU A 83 -14.56 -35.18 5.84
N THR A 84 -14.14 -36.05 4.93
CA THR A 84 -14.85 -37.25 4.53
C THR A 84 -14.94 -38.12 5.79
N MET A 85 -15.93 -37.85 6.64
CA MET A 85 -16.37 -38.83 7.62
C MET A 85 -17.15 -39.88 6.84
N GLU A 86 -16.40 -40.87 6.34
CA GLU A 86 -16.92 -42.22 6.18
C GLU A 86 -17.49 -42.66 7.53
N THR A 87 -18.78 -42.40 7.77
CA THR A 87 -19.52 -43.15 8.78
C THR A 87 -20.03 -44.42 8.10
N VAL A 88 -19.11 -45.36 7.99
CA VAL A 88 -19.44 -46.78 8.10
C VAL A 88 -19.98 -47.00 9.53
N ILE A 89 -20.85 -48.00 9.69
CA ILE A 89 -21.54 -48.47 10.92
C ILE A 89 -22.91 -47.76 11.10
N SER A 90 -24.09 -48.39 11.05
CA SER A 90 -24.49 -49.81 11.07
C SER A 90 -25.88 -49.97 10.47
#